data_AF-V9XIG6-F1
#
_entry.id   AF-V9XIG6-F1
#
_cell.length_a   1.000
_cell.length_b   1.000
_cell.length_c   1.000
_cell.angle_alpha   90.00
_cell.angle_beta   90.00
_cell.angle_gamma   90.00
#
_symmetry.space_group_name_H-M   'P 1'
#
loop_
_entity.id
_entity.type
_entity.pdbx_description
1 polymer ?
#
loop_
_entity_poly.entity_id
_entity_poly.type
_entity_poly.pdbx_seq_one_letter_code
_entity_poly.pdbx_strand_id
1 'polypeptide(L)'
;MWSAEPGIDLADQRSILTRAAYESMIIAHYGGLDTTYPGFAGALVPSYARKVPTALETSLVGTFQAHILQVLDTAAGFKATVCTQWSKVGIRVRDGDYRINQFSGQEEFVEFTRDTEEHRLEGQLHRHDPEPPTPSDQYLTSLPTTEHQWSAPTEDLFTDTGLRIDFGGDLGETMYRCEAWGRSIEPSLPPYRSSETIISPTPPETLPAYPGW
;
A
#
# COMPACT_ATOMS: atom_id res chain seq x y z
N MET A 1 -3.08 8.81 5.95
CA MET A 1 -3.51 10.20 5.62
C MET A 1 -3.18 10.51 4.19
N TRP A 2 -4.13 11.13 3.49
CA TRP A 2 -4.04 11.43 2.07
C TRP A 2 -4.13 12.93 1.80
N SER A 3 -3.36 13.36 0.81
CA SER A 3 -3.46 14.68 0.18
C SER A 3 -3.42 14.49 -1.35
N ALA A 4 -3.64 15.55 -2.12
CA ALA A 4 -3.50 15.51 -3.57
C ALA A 4 -3.06 16.86 -4.13
N GLU A 5 -2.51 16.86 -5.35
CA GLU A 5 -2.18 18.08 -6.08
C GLU A 5 -3.44 18.93 -6.33
N PRO A 6 -3.30 20.27 -6.44
CA PRO A 6 -4.42 21.14 -6.77
C PRO A 6 -5.17 20.69 -8.02
N GLY A 7 -6.50 20.54 -7.90
CA GLY A 7 -7.37 20.11 -8.99
C GLY A 7 -7.67 18.61 -9.00
N ILE A 8 -7.08 17.82 -8.10
CA ILE A 8 -7.47 16.42 -7.86
C ILE A 8 -8.39 16.36 -6.64
N ASP A 9 -9.57 15.75 -6.81
CA ASP A 9 -10.53 15.56 -5.73
C ASP A 9 -10.36 14.17 -5.11
N LEU A 10 -9.98 14.12 -3.83
CA LEU A 10 -9.81 12.88 -3.09
C LEU A 10 -11.12 12.07 -2.91
N ALA A 11 -12.27 12.71 -3.12
CA ALA A 11 -13.58 12.08 -3.11
C ALA A 11 -14.02 11.58 -4.50
N ASP A 12 -13.26 11.82 -5.56
CA ASP A 12 -13.56 11.25 -6.86
C ASP A 12 -13.30 9.74 -6.90
N GLN A 13 -13.98 9.03 -7.80
CA GLN A 13 -13.92 7.56 -7.86
C GLN A 13 -12.48 7.04 -8.08
N ARG A 14 -11.68 7.73 -8.89
CA ARG A 14 -10.33 7.28 -9.24
C ARG A 14 -9.36 7.46 -8.07
N SER A 15 -9.52 8.54 -7.32
CA SER A 15 -8.80 8.80 -6.09
C SER A 15 -9.24 7.84 -5.00
N ILE A 16 -10.54 7.55 -4.84
CA ILE A 16 -11.03 6.51 -3.93
C ILE A 16 -10.36 5.16 -4.24
N LEU A 17 -10.39 4.72 -5.50
CA LEU A 17 -9.76 3.46 -5.90
C LEU A 17 -8.24 3.46 -5.67
N THR A 18 -7.57 4.56 -6.01
CA THR A 18 -6.12 4.73 -5.77
C THR A 18 -5.79 4.60 -4.29
N ARG A 19 -6.54 5.31 -3.43
CA ARG A 19 -6.34 5.26 -1.98
C ARG A 19 -6.57 3.85 -1.44
N ALA A 20 -7.71 3.26 -1.78
CA ALA A 20 -8.08 1.93 -1.36
C ALA A 20 -7.06 0.87 -1.79
N ALA A 21 -6.50 0.99 -3.00
CA ALA A 21 -5.51 0.06 -3.50
C ALA A 21 -4.19 0.16 -2.72
N TYR A 22 -3.69 1.36 -2.45
CA TYR A 22 -2.47 1.54 -1.64
C TYR A 22 -2.66 1.08 -0.19
N GLU A 23 -3.78 1.44 0.44
CA GLU A 23 -4.10 0.98 1.80
C GLU A 23 -4.17 -0.56 1.86
N SER A 24 -4.84 -1.19 0.88
CA SER A 24 -4.89 -2.65 0.74
C SER A 24 -3.52 -3.26 0.49
N MET A 25 -2.66 -2.63 -0.32
CA MET A 25 -1.30 -3.09 -0.56
C MET A 25 -0.48 -3.10 0.72
N ILE A 26 -0.60 -2.06 1.56
CA ILE A 26 0.08 -2.02 2.87
C ILE A 26 -0.43 -3.15 3.76
N ILE A 27 -1.75 -3.30 3.88
CA ILE A 27 -2.35 -4.39 4.66
C ILE A 27 -1.87 -5.76 4.13
N ALA A 28 -1.82 -5.95 2.81
CA ALA A 28 -1.33 -7.17 2.19
C ALA A 28 0.09 -7.52 2.63
N HIS A 29 1.00 -6.53 2.64
CA HIS A 29 2.40 -6.74 3.00
C HIS A 29 2.63 -7.10 4.48
N TYR A 30 1.75 -6.67 5.38
CA TYR A 30 1.95 -6.80 6.84
C TYR A 30 0.90 -7.67 7.54
N GLY A 31 -0.20 -8.00 6.88
CA GLY A 31 -1.30 -8.84 7.38
C GLY A 31 -1.68 -9.98 6.43
N GLY A 32 -1.14 -10.01 5.21
CA GLY A 32 -1.49 -10.99 4.18
C GLY A 32 -2.69 -10.56 3.33
N LEU A 33 -2.79 -11.12 2.11
CA LEU A 33 -3.81 -10.75 1.12
C LEU A 33 -5.25 -10.95 1.62
N ASP A 34 -5.50 -11.94 2.47
CA ASP A 34 -6.83 -12.26 2.99
C ASP A 34 -7.36 -11.23 4.01
N THR A 35 -6.49 -10.32 4.48
CA THR A 35 -6.85 -9.26 5.43
C THR A 35 -7.12 -7.92 4.76
N THR A 36 -6.97 -7.84 3.44
CA THR A 36 -7.13 -6.61 2.65
C THR A 36 -8.58 -6.21 2.44
N TYR A 37 -8.81 -5.05 1.81
CA TYR A 37 -10.16 -4.58 1.54
C TYR A 37 -10.91 -5.56 0.62
N PRO A 38 -12.24 -5.72 0.78
CA PRO A 38 -13.01 -6.67 -0.02
C PRO A 38 -12.82 -6.42 -1.53
N GLY A 39 -12.59 -7.50 -2.28
CA GLY A 39 -12.37 -7.46 -3.73
C GLY A 39 -10.92 -7.17 -4.18
N PHE A 40 -10.04 -6.64 -3.30
CA PHE A 40 -8.69 -6.25 -3.69
C PHE A 40 -7.86 -7.43 -4.22
N ALA A 41 -7.84 -8.54 -3.48
CA ALA A 41 -7.07 -9.73 -3.86
C ALA A 41 -7.51 -10.30 -5.22
N GLY A 42 -8.79 -10.18 -5.57
CA GLY A 42 -9.32 -10.61 -6.87
C GLY A 42 -8.97 -9.66 -8.02
N ALA A 43 -8.83 -8.36 -7.74
CA ALA A 43 -8.45 -7.35 -8.73
C ALA A 43 -6.93 -7.27 -8.95
N LEU A 44 -6.12 -7.70 -7.98
CA LEU A 44 -4.66 -7.63 -8.07
C LEU A 44 -4.10 -8.56 -9.16
N VAL A 45 -3.18 -8.06 -9.98
CA VAL A 45 -2.55 -8.91 -11.00
C VAL A 45 -1.73 -10.05 -10.35
N PRO A 46 -1.77 -11.29 -10.88
CA PRO A 46 -1.09 -12.44 -10.28
C PRO A 46 0.42 -12.26 -10.12
N SER A 47 1.07 -11.52 -11.03
CA SER A 47 2.50 -11.20 -10.97
C SER A 47 2.85 -10.39 -9.73
N TYR A 48 1.96 -9.52 -9.29
CA TYR A 48 2.15 -8.71 -8.08
C TYR A 48 1.70 -9.48 -6.84
N ALA A 49 0.58 -10.20 -6.88
CA ALA A 49 0.10 -11.02 -5.77
C ALA A 49 1.18 -12.00 -5.25
N ARG A 50 1.97 -12.60 -6.16
CA ARG A 50 3.09 -13.48 -5.80
C ARG A 50 4.25 -12.80 -5.05
N LYS A 51 4.35 -11.47 -5.10
CA LYS A 51 5.37 -10.70 -4.38
C LYS A 51 4.94 -10.37 -2.95
N VAL A 52 3.65 -10.52 -2.64
CA VAL A 52 3.14 -10.27 -1.29
C VAL A 52 3.66 -11.37 -0.37
N PRO A 53 4.33 -11.02 0.75
CA PRO A 53 4.76 -11.99 1.74
C PRO A 53 3.57 -12.81 2.26
N THR A 54 3.73 -14.14 2.32
CA THR A 54 2.66 -15.05 2.75
C THR A 54 2.42 -15.03 4.27
N ALA A 55 3.38 -14.55 5.05
CA ALA A 55 3.24 -14.31 6.49
C ALA A 55 4.38 -13.42 6.99
N LEU A 56 4.08 -12.17 7.31
CA LEU A 56 4.92 -11.34 8.16
C LEU A 56 4.03 -10.83 9.27
N GLU A 57 4.04 -11.50 10.43
CA GLU A 57 3.44 -10.95 11.65
C GLU A 57 4.29 -9.76 12.12
N THR A 58 4.13 -8.62 11.45
CA THR A 58 4.80 -7.37 11.81
C THR A 58 3.75 -6.36 12.19
N SER A 59 3.74 -5.95 13.46
CA SER A 59 2.87 -4.89 13.92
C SER A 59 3.41 -3.54 13.44
N LEU A 60 2.69 -2.94 12.49
CA LEU A 60 2.87 -1.55 12.13
C LEU A 60 2.14 -0.63 13.13
N VAL A 61 2.74 0.51 13.40
CA VAL A 61 2.12 1.59 14.16
C VAL A 61 2.52 2.94 13.57
N GLY A 62 1.62 3.92 13.66
CA GLY A 62 1.88 5.29 13.21
C GLY A 62 1.01 5.70 12.04
N THR A 63 1.50 6.69 11.29
CA THR A 63 0.72 7.32 10.22
C THR A 63 1.43 7.16 8.89
N PHE A 64 0.86 6.35 8.00
CA PHE A 64 1.23 6.36 6.59
C PHE A 64 0.70 7.65 5.93
N GLN A 65 1.58 8.37 5.24
CA GLN A 65 1.23 9.59 4.53
C GLN A 65 1.40 9.36 3.03
N ALA A 66 0.40 9.76 2.26
CA ALA A 66 0.44 9.67 0.81
C ALA A 66 -0.16 10.90 0.14
N HIS A 67 0.25 11.12 -1.10
CA HIS A 67 -0.16 12.25 -1.90
C HIS A 67 -0.35 11.88 -3.35
N ILE A 68 -1.55 12.06 -3.90
CA ILE A 68 -1.81 11.81 -5.31
C ILE A 68 -1.24 12.97 -6.12
N LEU A 69 -0.14 12.71 -6.84
CA LEU A 69 0.50 13.67 -7.72
C LEU A 69 -0.23 13.86 -9.03
N GLN A 70 -0.81 12.77 -9.55
CA GLN A 70 -1.40 12.77 -10.87
C GLN A 70 -2.34 11.59 -11.04
N VAL A 71 -3.41 11.80 -11.80
CA VAL A 71 -4.28 10.75 -12.31
C VAL A 71 -4.40 10.97 -13.82
N LEU A 72 -3.96 10.00 -14.61
CA LEU A 72 -3.94 10.06 -16.07
C LEU A 72 -4.79 8.94 -16.67
N ASP A 73 -5.59 9.27 -17.67
CA ASP A 73 -6.22 8.29 -18.53
C ASP A 73 -5.18 7.51 -19.33
N THR A 74 -5.37 6.20 -19.46
CA THR A 74 -4.63 5.35 -20.38
C THR A 74 -5.61 4.74 -21.39
N ALA A 75 -5.10 4.12 -22.45
CA ALA A 75 -5.96 3.43 -23.42
C ALA A 75 -6.76 2.28 -22.78
N ALA A 76 -6.23 1.69 -21.70
CA ALA A 76 -6.79 0.53 -21.03
C ALA A 76 -7.50 0.84 -19.70
N GLY A 77 -7.42 2.08 -19.20
CA GLY A 77 -7.99 2.46 -17.90
C GLY A 77 -7.38 3.77 -17.41
N PHE A 78 -6.73 3.76 -16.26
CA PHE A 78 -6.03 4.95 -15.75
C PHE A 78 -4.82 4.58 -14.89
N LYS A 79 -3.89 5.52 -14.75
CA LYS A 79 -2.70 5.41 -13.91
C LYS A 79 -2.66 6.57 -12.93
N ALA A 80 -2.43 6.25 -11.66
CA ALA A 80 -2.22 7.25 -10.62
C ALA A 80 -0.77 7.20 -10.14
N THR A 81 -0.11 8.36 -10.12
CA THR A 81 1.21 8.55 -9.53
C THR A 81 1.02 9.10 -8.13
N VAL A 82 1.68 8.49 -7.15
CA VAL A 82 1.51 8.77 -5.72
C VAL A 82 2.87 8.96 -5.09
N CYS A 83 3.00 9.99 -4.25
CA CYS A 83 4.10 10.07 -3.31
C CYS A 83 3.73 9.36 -2.02
N THR A 84 4.63 8.55 -1.49
CA THR A 84 4.47 7.87 -0.21
C THR A 84 5.57 8.28 0.77
N GLN A 85 5.19 8.43 2.04
CA GLN A 85 6.09 8.78 3.13
C GLN A 85 5.84 7.85 4.33
N TRP A 86 6.88 7.10 4.68
CA TRP A 86 6.86 6.06 5.71
C TRP A 86 7.61 6.45 6.98
N SER A 87 8.23 7.63 7.03
CA SER A 87 9.03 8.10 8.18
C SER A 87 8.24 8.26 9.49
N LYS A 88 6.91 8.27 9.42
CA LYS A 88 5.98 8.27 10.56
C LYS A 88 5.37 6.89 10.84
N VAL A 89 5.90 5.84 10.23
CA VAL A 89 5.49 4.46 10.45
C VAL A 89 6.63 3.70 11.13
N GLY A 90 6.28 2.97 12.19
CA GLY A 90 7.19 2.16 12.97
C GLY A 90 6.82 0.69 12.86
N ILE A 91 7.84 -0.16 12.73
CA ILE A 91 7.70 -1.61 12.86
C ILE A 91 8.09 -2.00 14.27
N ARG A 92 7.19 -2.64 15.01
CA ARG A 92 7.51 -3.19 16.33
C ARG A 92 8.56 -4.30 16.19
N VAL A 93 9.66 -4.20 16.93
CA VAL A 93 10.78 -5.16 16.84
C VAL A 93 10.87 -6.08 18.06
N ARG A 94 11.39 -5.59 19.19
CA ARG A 94 11.53 -6.33 20.47
C ARG A 94 11.40 -5.33 21.61
N ASP A 95 11.06 -5.80 22.81
CA ASP A 95 11.01 -5.01 24.06
C ASP A 95 10.18 -3.72 24.02
N GLY A 96 9.16 -3.67 23.15
CA GLY A 96 8.32 -2.48 23.01
C GLY A 96 8.93 -1.35 22.18
N ASP A 97 10.12 -1.57 21.60
CA ASP A 97 10.75 -0.63 20.69
C ASP A 97 10.19 -0.72 19.26
N TYR A 98 10.29 0.40 18.56
CA TYR A 98 9.82 0.62 17.21
C TYR A 98 10.99 1.01 16.32
N ARG A 99 11.18 0.25 15.24
CA ARG A 99 12.12 0.57 14.16
C ARG A 99 11.42 1.48 13.15
N ILE A 100 11.96 2.66 12.95
CA ILE A 100 11.46 3.68 12.02
C ILE A 100 12.54 3.90 10.97
N ASN A 101 12.17 3.81 9.69
CA ASN A 101 13.07 4.15 8.60
C ASN A 101 12.72 5.54 8.09
N GLN A 102 13.65 6.48 8.25
CA GLN A 102 13.54 7.83 7.72
C GLN A 102 14.19 7.89 6.36
N PHE A 103 13.41 8.25 5.35
CA PHE A 103 13.88 8.47 3.99
C PHE A 103 12.98 9.49 3.30
N SER A 104 13.50 10.12 2.26
CA SER A 104 12.74 11.09 1.44
C SER A 104 11.52 10.45 0.79
N GLY A 105 10.50 11.24 0.45
CA GLY A 105 9.28 10.74 -0.18
C GLY A 105 9.57 9.93 -1.44
N GLN A 106 8.89 8.80 -1.60
CA GLN A 106 9.07 7.91 -2.75
C GLN A 106 7.94 8.11 -3.76
N GLU A 107 8.29 8.12 -5.05
CA GLU A 107 7.31 8.10 -6.13
C GLU A 107 6.97 6.66 -6.49
N GLU A 108 5.69 6.34 -6.39
CA GLU A 108 5.13 5.05 -6.75
C GLU A 108 3.95 5.28 -7.69
N PHE A 109 3.51 4.22 -8.38
CA PHE A 109 2.30 4.28 -9.18
C PHE A 109 1.44 3.04 -8.97
N VAL A 110 0.15 3.26 -9.15
CA VAL A 110 -0.84 2.20 -9.32
C VAL A 110 -1.47 2.38 -10.69
N GLU A 111 -1.61 1.28 -11.42
CA GLU A 111 -2.27 1.25 -12.71
C GLU A 111 -3.53 0.38 -12.62
N PHE A 112 -4.63 0.94 -13.11
CA PHE A 112 -5.91 0.27 -13.22
C PHE A 112 -6.18 0.00 -14.70
N THR A 113 -6.20 -1.27 -15.07
CA THR A 113 -6.41 -1.71 -16.46
C THR A 113 -7.69 -2.53 -16.56
N ARG A 114 -8.43 -2.42 -17.66
CA ARG A 114 -9.62 -3.25 -17.90
C ARG A 114 -9.24 -4.74 -17.87
N ASP A 115 -10.01 -5.52 -17.12
CA ASP A 115 -9.95 -6.98 -17.19
C ASP A 115 -10.48 -7.42 -18.56
N THR A 116 -9.62 -8.03 -19.38
CA THR A 116 -9.98 -8.53 -20.71
C THR A 116 -10.02 -10.05 -20.68
N GLU A 117 -10.69 -10.65 -21.68
CA GLU A 117 -10.74 -12.11 -21.80
C GLU A 117 -9.33 -12.72 -21.98
N GLU A 118 -8.41 -12.04 -22.67
CA GLU A 118 -7.02 -12.51 -22.75
C GLU A 118 -6.34 -12.59 -21.37
N HIS A 119 -6.54 -11.57 -20.52
CA HIS A 119 -5.99 -11.57 -19.15
C HIS A 119 -6.61 -12.66 -18.26
N ARG A 120 -7.87 -13.03 -18.51
CA ARG A 120 -8.53 -14.14 -17.81
C ARG A 120 -7.95 -15.50 -18.23
N LEU A 121 -7.69 -15.67 -19.52
CA LEU A 121 -7.05 -16.87 -20.07
C LEU A 121 -5.61 -17.05 -19.55
N GLU A 122 -4.82 -15.97 -19.46
CA GLU A 122 -3.48 -16.02 -18.85
C GLU A 122 -3.50 -16.44 -17.37
N GLY A 123 -4.44 -15.90 -16.60
CA GLY A 123 -4.65 -16.30 -15.20
C GLY A 123 -5.03 -17.77 -15.04
N GLN A 124 -5.81 -18.32 -15.96
CA GLN A 124 -6.18 -19.74 -15.97
C GLN A 124 -5.00 -20.66 -16.34
N LEU A 125 -4.16 -20.26 -17.28
CA LEU A 125 -2.97 -21.02 -17.67
C LEU A 125 -1.94 -21.12 -16.54
N HIS A 126 -1.81 -20.08 -15.71
CA HIS A 126 -0.90 -20.07 -14.54
C HIS A 126 -1.49 -20.74 -13.29
N ARG A 127 -2.79 -21.09 -13.29
CA ARG A 127 -3.43 -21.86 -12.21
C ARG A 127 -3.05 -23.35 -12.23
N HIS A 128 -2.38 -23.80 -13.29
CA HIS A 128 -1.91 -25.18 -13.47
C HIS A 128 -0.48 -25.42 -12.98
N ASP A 129 0.22 -24.40 -12.48
CA ASP A 129 1.44 -24.64 -11.72
C ASP A 129 1.07 -25.28 -10.37
N PRO A 130 1.79 -26.33 -9.92
CA PRO A 130 1.49 -26.98 -8.66
C PRO A 130 1.58 -25.96 -7.54
N GLU A 131 0.47 -25.83 -6.81
CA GLU A 131 0.39 -25.04 -5.59
C GLU A 131 1.55 -25.47 -4.67
N PRO A 132 2.43 -24.54 -4.23
CA PRO A 132 3.45 -24.87 -3.25
C PRO A 132 2.77 -25.53 -2.06
N PRO A 133 3.33 -26.60 -1.47
CA PRO A 133 2.70 -27.27 -0.35
C PRO A 133 2.40 -26.24 0.74
N THR A 134 1.13 -26.16 1.13
CA THR A 134 0.66 -25.34 2.25
C THR A 134 1.59 -25.61 3.43
N PRO A 135 2.33 -24.61 3.95
CA PRO A 135 3.09 -24.78 5.16
C PRO A 135 2.15 -25.29 6.23
N SER A 136 2.57 -26.30 7.00
CA SER A 136 1.80 -26.78 8.15
C SER A 136 1.54 -25.61 9.10
N ASP A 137 0.33 -25.08 9.10
CA ASP A 137 -0.07 -23.97 9.97
C ASP A 137 0.08 -24.37 11.44
N GLN A 138 1.12 -23.84 12.08
CA GLN A 138 1.14 -23.71 13.54
C GLN A 138 0.42 -22.41 13.88
N TYR A 139 -0.92 -22.47 13.92
CA TYR A 139 -1.70 -21.38 14.51
C TYR A 139 -1.28 -21.21 15.97
N LEU A 140 -0.60 -20.10 16.27
CA LEU A 140 -0.52 -19.63 17.64
C LEU A 140 -1.94 -19.26 18.09
N THR A 141 -2.38 -19.94 19.14
CA THR A 141 -3.64 -19.70 19.83
C THR A 141 -3.81 -18.20 20.09
N SER A 142 -4.81 -17.60 19.43
CA SER A 142 -5.35 -16.26 19.67
C SER A 142 -4.31 -15.14 19.79
N LEU A 143 -4.16 -14.34 18.74
CA LEU A 143 -3.60 -12.99 18.87
C LEU A 143 -4.37 -12.25 19.99
N PRO A 144 -3.68 -11.58 20.93
CA PRO A 144 -4.36 -10.68 21.85
C PRO A 144 -5.11 -9.65 21.01
N THR A 145 -6.39 -9.48 21.31
CA THR A 145 -7.28 -8.49 20.70
C THR A 145 -6.75 -7.11 21.06
N THR A 146 -5.73 -6.61 20.35
CA THR A 146 -5.21 -5.28 20.57
C THR A 146 -6.19 -4.27 19.97
N GLU A 147 -6.55 -3.27 20.77
CA GLU A 147 -7.56 -2.21 20.56
C GLU A 147 -7.35 -1.29 19.34
N HIS A 148 -6.52 -1.67 18.37
CA HIS A 148 -6.22 -0.87 17.19
C HIS A 148 -6.55 -1.66 15.93
N GLN A 149 -7.82 -1.55 15.52
CA GLN A 149 -8.28 -1.97 14.20
C GLN A 149 -7.92 -0.88 13.20
N TRP A 150 -7.22 -1.26 12.13
CA TRP A 150 -7.22 -0.47 10.91
C TRP A 150 -8.69 -0.24 10.52
N SER A 151 -9.11 1.01 10.33
CA SER A 151 -10.45 1.23 9.79
C SER A 151 -10.35 0.80 8.33
N ALA A 152 -10.89 -0.35 7.96
CA ALA A 152 -11.00 -0.71 6.55
C ALA A 152 -12.39 -0.28 6.07
N PRO A 153 -12.56 0.17 4.81
CA PRO A 153 -13.88 0.19 4.21
C PRO A 153 -14.44 -1.23 4.28
N THR A 154 -15.67 -1.32 4.77
CA THR A 154 -16.42 -2.57 4.81
C THR A 154 -17.09 -2.90 3.46
N GLU A 155 -17.10 -1.92 2.55
CA GLU A 155 -17.69 -2.04 1.21
C GLU A 155 -16.66 -2.60 0.22
N ASP A 156 -17.12 -3.41 -0.74
CA ASP A 156 -16.29 -3.85 -1.86
C ASP A 156 -16.15 -2.73 -2.88
N LEU A 157 -14.92 -2.25 -3.04
CA LEU A 157 -14.59 -1.15 -3.95
C LEU A 157 -14.06 -1.64 -5.30
N PHE A 158 -13.78 -2.93 -5.47
CA PHE A 158 -12.95 -3.43 -6.56
C PHE A 158 -13.68 -4.39 -7.51
N THR A 159 -14.52 -5.27 -6.98
CA THR A 159 -15.04 -6.42 -7.74
C THR A 159 -15.86 -6.02 -8.96
N ASP A 160 -16.76 -5.05 -8.82
CA ASP A 160 -17.67 -4.63 -9.90
C ASP A 160 -17.09 -3.51 -10.79
N THR A 161 -15.81 -3.18 -10.63
CA THR A 161 -15.16 -2.14 -11.45
C THR A 161 -14.77 -2.64 -12.84
N GLY A 162 -14.60 -3.95 -13.01
CA GLY A 162 -14.00 -4.53 -14.22
C GLY A 162 -12.54 -4.11 -14.43
N LEU A 163 -11.86 -3.63 -13.38
CA LEU A 163 -10.47 -3.20 -13.41
C LEU A 163 -9.58 -4.18 -12.65
N ARG A 164 -8.35 -4.33 -13.14
CA ARG A 164 -7.23 -5.00 -12.49
C ARG A 164 -6.25 -3.97 -11.99
N ILE A 165 -5.54 -4.32 -10.92
CA ILE A 165 -4.62 -3.45 -10.22
C ILE A 165 -3.20 -3.99 -10.39
N ASP A 166 -2.30 -3.14 -10.86
CA ASP A 166 -0.86 -3.39 -10.81
C ASP A 166 -0.15 -2.20 -10.13
N PHE A 167 0.96 -2.49 -9.46
CA PHE A 167 1.78 -1.47 -8.81
C PHE A 167 3.19 -1.50 -9.35
N GLY A 168 3.81 -0.32 -9.39
CA GLY A 168 5.22 -0.19 -9.65
C GLY A 168 5.81 1.01 -8.94
N GLY A 169 7.14 1.03 -8.83
CA GLY A 169 7.89 2.19 -8.39
C GLY A 169 8.67 2.77 -9.56
N ASP A 170 8.74 4.09 -9.65
CA ASP A 170 9.76 4.74 -10.47
C ASP A 170 11.01 4.96 -9.60
N LEU A 171 12.01 4.08 -9.74
CA LEU A 171 13.29 4.19 -9.02
C LEU A 171 14.29 5.16 -9.70
N GLY A 172 13.83 5.90 -10.74
CA GLY A 172 14.63 6.74 -11.64
C GLY A 172 14.69 8.24 -11.29
N GLU A 173 15.03 9.08 -12.29
CA GLU A 173 15.30 10.53 -12.15
C GLU A 173 14.07 11.41 -11.84
N THR A 174 12.86 10.85 -11.91
CA THR A 174 11.55 11.50 -11.71
C THR A 174 11.17 11.68 -10.22
N MET A 175 11.91 11.06 -9.31
CA MET A 175 11.66 11.05 -7.86
C MET A 175 11.87 12.39 -7.12
N TYR A 176 12.35 13.44 -7.78
CA TYR A 176 12.47 14.78 -7.16
C TYR A 176 11.11 15.38 -6.77
N ARG A 177 10.03 14.97 -7.45
CA ARG A 177 8.67 15.47 -7.17
C ARG A 177 8.22 15.14 -5.76
N CYS A 178 8.51 13.92 -5.31
CA CYS A 178 8.15 13.46 -3.97
C CYS A 178 9.12 13.90 -2.88
N GLU A 179 10.35 14.31 -3.22
CA GLU A 179 11.26 14.88 -2.23
C GLU A 179 10.72 16.22 -1.69
N ALA A 180 10.27 17.12 -2.57
CA ALA A 180 9.74 18.42 -2.15
C ALA A 180 8.50 18.25 -1.27
N TRP A 181 7.57 17.37 -1.68
CA TRP A 181 6.40 17.04 -0.88
C TRP A 181 6.78 16.39 0.45
N GLY A 182 7.66 15.39 0.46
CA GLY A 182 8.12 14.71 1.67
C GLY A 182 8.76 15.67 2.67
N ARG A 183 9.57 16.62 2.20
CA ARG A 183 10.18 17.68 3.03
C ARG A 183 9.18 18.71 3.55
N SER A 184 8.05 18.91 2.85
CA SER A 184 7.00 19.80 3.34
C SER A 184 6.32 19.23 4.60
N ILE A 185 6.33 17.89 4.75
CA ILE A 185 5.81 17.20 5.92
C ILE A 185 6.89 16.99 6.98
N GLU A 186 8.07 16.51 6.56
CA GLU A 186 9.21 16.24 7.43
C GLU A 186 10.48 16.93 6.90
N PRO A 187 10.73 18.20 7.30
CA PRO A 187 11.84 19.00 6.76
C PRO A 187 13.22 18.41 7.06
N SER A 188 13.34 17.64 8.14
CA SER A 188 14.60 17.07 8.63
C SER A 188 14.96 15.71 8.02
N LEU A 189 14.20 15.22 7.04
CA LEU A 189 14.52 13.91 6.44
C LEU A 189 15.88 13.90 5.74
N PRO A 190 16.57 12.75 5.76
CA PRO A 190 17.78 12.56 4.99
C PRO A 190 17.59 12.88 3.49
N PRO A 191 18.63 13.37 2.79
CA PRO A 191 18.56 13.64 1.36
C PRO A 191 18.22 12.40 0.53
N TYR A 192 17.77 12.62 -0.71
CA TYR A 192 17.41 11.55 -1.65
C TYR A 192 18.47 10.42 -1.75
N ARG A 193 18.00 9.16 -1.75
CA ARG A 193 18.79 7.91 -1.70
C ARG A 193 19.59 7.65 -0.42
N SER A 194 19.50 8.54 0.57
CA SER A 194 19.95 8.21 1.93
C SER A 194 18.75 7.79 2.78
N SER A 195 19.04 6.96 3.76
CA SER A 195 18.05 6.55 4.76
C SER A 195 18.75 6.50 6.11
N GLU A 196 17.98 6.78 7.15
CA GLU A 196 18.39 6.62 8.53
C GLU A 196 17.41 5.67 9.22
N THR A 197 17.94 4.71 9.98
CA THR A 197 17.11 3.85 10.81
C THR A 197 17.19 4.33 12.25
N ILE A 198 16.03 4.65 12.82
CA ILE A 198 15.88 5.04 14.22
C ILE A 198 15.21 3.90 14.98
N ILE A 199 15.73 3.62 16.18
CA ILE A 199 15.06 2.77 17.17
C ILE A 199 14.48 3.69 18.24
N SER A 200 13.17 3.63 18.44
CA SER A 200 12.44 4.48 19.38
C SER A 200 11.69 3.61 20.40
N PRO A 201 11.76 3.93 21.70
CA PRO A 201 10.93 3.26 22.72
C PRO A 201 9.47 3.76 22.72
N THR A 202 9.18 4.84 22.00
CA THR A 202 7.84 5.42 21.86
C THR A 202 7.30 5.14 20.46
N PRO A 203 6.03 4.68 20.32
CA PRO A 203 5.44 4.49 19.00
C PRO A 203 5.30 5.83 18.27
N PRO A 204 5.45 5.86 16.93
CA PRO A 204 5.05 7.00 16.13
C PRO A 204 3.59 7.37 16.35
N GLU A 205 3.28 8.65 16.21
CA GLU A 205 1.92 9.16 16.32
C GLU A 205 0.99 8.52 15.28
N THR A 206 -0.16 8.05 15.73
CA THR A 206 -1.23 7.53 14.88
C THR A 206 -2.32 8.59 14.76
N LEU A 207 -2.42 9.21 13.59
CA LEU A 207 -3.44 10.20 13.26
C LEU A 207 -4.68 9.50 12.67
N PRO A 208 -5.87 10.11 12.77
CA PRO A 208 -7.06 9.60 12.09
C PRO A 208 -6.81 9.44 10.59
N ALA A 209 -7.34 8.35 10.00
CA ALA A 209 -7.35 8.22 8.55
C ALA A 209 -8.24 9.30 7.93
N TYR A 210 -7.70 10.05 6.98
CA TYR A 210 -8.41 11.13 6.29
C TYR A 210 -7.79 11.49 4.93
N PRO A 211 -8.62 11.81 3.91
CA PRO A 211 -9.94 11.20 3.70
C PRO A 211 -9.72 9.71 3.42
N GLY A 212 -10.37 8.83 4.18
CA GLY A 212 -10.15 7.39 4.07
C GLY A 212 -10.37 6.68 5.39
N TRP A 213 -10.03 5.39 5.39
CA TRP A 213 -10.17 4.50 6.53
C TRP A 213 -8.78 3.99 6.93
#